data_AF-A0A1S8WS49-F1
#
_entry.id   AF-A0A1S8WS49-F1
#
_cell.length_a   1.000
_cell.length_b   1.000
_cell.length_c   1.000
_cell.angle_alpha   90.00
_cell.angle_beta   90.00
_cell.angle_gamma   90.00
#
_symmetry.space_group_name_H-M   'P 1'
#
loop_
_entity.id
_entity.type
_entity.pdbx_description
1 polymer ?
#
loop_
_entity_poly.entity_id
_entity_poly.type
_entity_poly.pdbx_seq_one_letter_code
_entity_poly.pdbx_strand_id
1 'polypeptide(L)'
;MFYKMFQKVGHVRQESERLERIRQANNVSGHFAECHRSHKGLFIGLLLFMVTLVSMCLFFIFFTRLDKRNTAITLYQCTELVLLGLSMLTCVFTMIRLRVLHLSNLSEEGAFDDNLLLVGLVGMIFYDLFLLVPALEAIPSGKIAAKLFAAKALMEIAQSMVQVFFILEGSRRCAGSVAHVHNKPGRTLITFLLILNLAMWFVNTFEVKRADNHSIHIDYYTGMAWKIITHISLPMIVFFRFHSTVCLSDIWAN
;
A
#
# COMPACT_ATOMS: atom_id res chain seq x y z
N MET A 1 -5.35 -13.83 -12.54
CA MET A 1 -4.86 -15.21 -12.41
C MET A 1 -5.09 -16.03 -13.68
N PHE A 2 -6.33 -16.21 -14.14
CA PHE A 2 -6.63 -16.98 -15.36
C PHE A 2 -5.99 -16.44 -16.65
N TYR A 3 -5.90 -15.12 -16.80
CA TYR A 3 -5.19 -14.50 -17.94
C TYR A 3 -3.68 -14.75 -17.90
N LYS A 4 -3.03 -14.61 -16.73
CA LYS A 4 -1.60 -14.98 -16.53
C LYS A 4 -1.36 -16.47 -16.81
N MET A 5 -2.30 -17.36 -16.47
CA MET A 5 -2.23 -18.78 -16.82
C MET A 5 -2.31 -18.99 -18.34
N PHE A 6 -3.20 -18.28 -19.04
CA PHE A 6 -3.38 -18.42 -20.48
C PHE A 6 -2.17 -17.90 -21.29
N GLN A 7 -1.55 -16.81 -20.83
CA GLN A 7 -0.33 -16.25 -21.45
C GLN A 7 0.93 -17.11 -21.22
N LYS A 8 0.96 -17.93 -20.15
CA LYS A 8 2.09 -18.79 -19.82
C LYS A 8 2.07 -20.17 -20.50
N VAL A 9 1.01 -20.53 -21.23
CA VAL A 9 0.95 -21.78 -21.99
C VAL A 9 1.91 -21.70 -23.19
N GLY A 10 3.15 -22.18 -22.99
CA GLY A 10 4.21 -22.23 -24.02
C GLY A 10 5.59 -21.73 -23.55
N HIS A 11 5.66 -20.96 -22.46
CA HIS A 11 6.92 -20.40 -21.93
C HIS A 11 7.42 -21.04 -20.62
N VAL A 12 6.64 -21.97 -20.04
CA VAL A 12 6.93 -22.65 -18.76
C VAL A 12 8.32 -23.31 -18.72
N ARG A 13 8.80 -23.85 -19.85
CA ARG A 13 10.08 -24.58 -19.93
C ARG A 13 11.29 -23.67 -19.84
N GLN A 14 11.26 -22.48 -20.48
CA GLN A 14 12.33 -21.48 -20.40
C GLN A 14 12.35 -20.76 -19.05
N GLU A 15 11.18 -20.52 -18.45
CA GLU A 15 11.08 -19.92 -17.12
C GLU A 15 11.62 -20.87 -16.04
N SER A 16 11.36 -22.19 -16.15
CA SER A 16 11.90 -23.22 -15.25
C SER A 16 13.43 -23.30 -15.30
N GLU A 17 14.04 -23.29 -16.48
CA GLU A 17 15.50 -23.33 -16.65
C GLU A 17 16.19 -22.02 -16.19
N ARG A 18 15.49 -20.89 -16.25
CA ARG A 18 15.96 -19.61 -15.70
C ARG A 18 15.86 -19.60 -14.16
N LEU A 19 14.76 -20.11 -13.61
CA LEU A 19 14.55 -20.24 -12.16
C LEU A 19 15.58 -21.19 -11.52
N GLU A 20 15.94 -22.28 -12.20
CA GLU A 20 16.97 -23.22 -11.75
C GLU A 20 18.36 -22.58 -11.73
N ARG A 21 18.72 -21.79 -12.75
CA ARG A 21 19.99 -21.04 -12.77
C ARG A 21 20.06 -19.98 -11.67
N ILE A 22 18.95 -19.29 -11.37
CA ILE A 22 18.87 -18.31 -10.27
C ILE A 22 18.96 -19.02 -8.91
N ARG A 23 18.31 -20.18 -8.74
CA ARG A 23 18.42 -21.02 -7.53
C ARG A 23 19.86 -21.51 -7.30
N GLN A 24 20.55 -21.94 -8.36
CA GLN A 24 21.94 -22.37 -8.28
C GLN A 24 22.89 -21.22 -7.94
N ALA A 25 22.66 -20.01 -8.46
CA ALA A 25 23.44 -18.82 -8.11
C ALA A 25 23.20 -18.36 -6.65
N ASN A 26 21.95 -18.43 -6.17
CA ASN A 26 21.59 -18.02 -4.80
C ASN A 26 22.08 -19.00 -3.72
N ASN A 27 22.22 -20.29 -4.04
CA ASN A 27 22.70 -21.29 -3.08
C ASN A 27 24.18 -21.16 -2.72
N VAL A 28 24.98 -20.40 -3.48
CA VAL A 28 26.43 -20.27 -3.25
C VAL A 28 26.79 -19.03 -2.42
N SER A 29 25.87 -18.05 -2.19
CA SER A 29 26.27 -16.74 -1.62
C SER A 29 25.36 -16.05 -0.59
N GLY A 30 24.55 -16.77 0.20
CA GLY A 30 24.24 -16.26 1.54
C GLY A 30 22.78 -15.96 1.87
N HIS A 31 22.01 -17.04 2.03
CA HIS A 31 20.71 -16.99 2.70
C HIS A 31 20.79 -16.41 4.14
N PHE A 32 21.94 -16.55 4.81
CA PHE A 32 22.16 -16.01 6.17
C PHE A 32 22.60 -14.54 6.21
N ALA A 33 23.30 -14.04 5.18
CA ALA A 33 23.77 -12.65 5.12
C ALA A 33 22.66 -11.67 4.69
N GLU A 34 21.70 -12.13 3.90
CA GLU A 34 20.57 -11.31 3.41
C GLU A 34 19.58 -10.89 4.49
N CYS A 35 19.41 -11.71 5.54
CA CYS A 35 18.57 -11.39 6.70
C CYS A 35 19.22 -10.33 7.61
N HIS A 36 20.56 -10.36 7.73
CA HIS A 36 21.28 -9.51 8.68
C HIS A 36 21.22 -8.01 8.35
N ARG A 37 20.89 -7.58 7.12
CA ARG A 37 20.78 -6.14 6.77
C ARG A 37 19.35 -5.58 6.75
N SER A 38 18.33 -6.44 6.77
CA SER A 38 16.92 -6.00 6.72
C SER A 38 16.26 -5.91 8.10
N HIS A 39 16.89 -6.47 9.13
CA HIS A 39 16.32 -6.63 10.48
C HIS A 39 15.81 -5.33 11.12
N LYS A 40 16.47 -4.17 10.90
CA LYS A 40 16.04 -2.90 11.50
C LYS A 40 14.68 -2.44 10.97
N GLY A 41 14.50 -2.48 9.66
CA GLY A 41 13.25 -2.11 9.00
C GLY A 41 12.14 -3.11 9.29
N LEU A 42 12.49 -4.40 9.32
CA LEU A 42 11.58 -5.46 9.73
C LEU A 42 11.08 -5.28 11.16
N PHE A 43 11.98 -5.05 12.13
CA PHE A 43 11.60 -4.93 13.54
C PHE A 43 10.73 -3.69 13.80
N ILE A 44 11.12 -2.53 13.26
CA ILE A 44 10.33 -1.29 13.39
C ILE A 44 8.97 -1.47 12.69
N GLY A 45 8.94 -2.08 11.51
CA GLY A 45 7.72 -2.37 10.79
C GLY A 45 6.79 -3.30 11.56
N LEU A 46 7.31 -4.40 12.12
CA LEU A 46 6.53 -5.35 12.92
C LEU A 46 5.99 -4.71 14.19
N LEU A 47 6.78 -3.88 14.88
CA LEU A 47 6.30 -3.12 16.03
C LEU A 47 5.13 -2.20 15.65
N LEU A 48 5.26 -1.47 14.53
CA LEU A 48 4.19 -0.62 14.02
C LEU A 48 2.96 -1.43 13.64
N PHE A 49 3.13 -2.57 12.97
CA PHE A 49 2.03 -3.48 12.63
C PHE A 49 1.30 -3.98 13.88
N MET A 50 2.01 -4.33 14.95
CA MET A 50 1.41 -4.71 16.23
C MET A 50 0.62 -3.57 16.86
N VAL A 51 1.15 -2.34 16.83
CA VAL A 51 0.41 -1.15 17.29
C VAL A 51 -0.86 -0.96 16.47
N THR A 52 -0.80 -1.12 15.15
CA THR A 52 -1.98 -1.06 14.26
C THR A 52 -3.02 -2.12 14.62
N LEU A 53 -2.60 -3.36 14.91
CA LEU A 53 -3.53 -4.42 15.35
C LEU A 53 -4.20 -4.08 16.68
N VAL A 54 -3.46 -3.50 17.63
CA VAL A 54 -4.03 -3.03 18.89
C VAL A 54 -5.03 -1.90 18.64
N SER A 55 -4.70 -0.92 17.80
CA SER A 55 -5.62 0.15 17.38
C SER A 55 -6.90 -0.41 16.75
N MET A 56 -6.78 -1.43 15.89
CA MET A 56 -7.91 -2.10 15.25
C MET A 56 -8.82 -2.80 16.28
N CYS A 57 -8.22 -3.52 17.23
CA CYS A 57 -8.98 -4.13 18.32
C CYS A 57 -9.75 -3.07 19.13
N LEU A 58 -9.10 -1.96 19.46
CA LEU A 58 -9.72 -0.84 20.17
C LEU A 58 -10.84 -0.18 19.34
N PHE A 59 -10.64 -0.03 18.03
CA PHE A 59 -11.68 0.45 17.12
C PHE A 59 -12.93 -0.43 17.24
N PHE A 60 -12.82 -1.76 17.11
CA PHE A 60 -13.97 -2.64 17.21
C PHE A 60 -14.64 -2.60 18.60
N ILE A 61 -13.85 -2.56 19.67
CA ILE A 61 -14.38 -2.44 21.03
C ILE A 61 -15.18 -1.15 21.20
N PHE A 62 -14.66 0.00 20.76
CA PHE A 62 -15.36 1.27 20.87
C PHE A 62 -16.51 1.40 19.89
N PHE A 63 -16.44 0.79 18.70
CA PHE A 63 -17.48 0.87 17.70
C PHE A 63 -18.77 0.14 18.13
N THR A 64 -18.65 -0.90 18.95
CA THR A 64 -19.82 -1.59 19.52
C THR A 64 -20.55 -0.77 20.59
N ARG A 65 -19.89 0.23 21.19
CA ARG A 65 -20.46 1.12 22.19
C ARG A 65 -20.97 2.41 21.55
N LEU A 66 -22.30 2.62 21.55
CA LEU A 66 -22.93 3.75 20.87
C LEU A 66 -22.39 5.12 21.32
N ASP A 67 -22.09 5.27 22.62
CA ASP A 67 -21.52 6.48 23.22
C ASP A 67 -20.06 6.76 22.80
N LYS A 68 -19.32 5.73 22.36
CA LYS A 68 -17.90 5.81 21.97
C LYS A 68 -17.68 5.74 20.46
N ARG A 69 -18.74 5.70 19.64
CA ARG A 69 -18.60 5.55 18.18
C ARG A 69 -17.78 6.68 17.53
N ASN A 70 -17.94 7.92 17.98
CA ASN A 70 -17.12 9.05 17.49
C ASN A 70 -15.64 8.89 17.86
N THR A 71 -15.35 8.33 19.03
CA THR A 71 -13.99 8.01 19.47
C THR A 71 -13.39 6.91 18.61
N ALA A 72 -14.16 5.86 18.29
CA ALA A 72 -13.73 4.81 17.37
C ALA A 72 -13.36 5.38 16.00
N ILE A 73 -14.23 6.21 15.41
CA ILE A 73 -13.98 6.84 14.11
C ILE A 73 -12.73 7.74 14.17
N THR A 74 -12.57 8.53 15.24
CA THR A 74 -11.38 9.36 15.42
C THR A 74 -10.11 8.51 15.52
N LEU A 75 -10.14 7.39 16.25
CA LEU A 75 -9.02 6.46 16.36
C LEU A 75 -8.63 5.86 14.99
N TYR A 76 -9.62 5.43 14.21
CA TYR A 76 -9.43 4.95 12.84
C TYR A 76 -8.75 6.01 11.97
N GLN A 77 -9.32 7.22 11.93
CA GLN A 77 -8.78 8.33 11.12
C GLN A 77 -7.34 8.69 11.52
N CYS A 78 -7.06 8.77 12.82
CA CYS A 78 -5.70 9.03 13.31
C CYS A 78 -4.72 7.91 12.92
N THR A 79 -5.15 6.64 13.01
CA THR A 79 -4.31 5.49 12.63
C THR A 79 -3.98 5.53 11.14
N GLU A 80 -4.97 5.74 10.28
CA GLU A 80 -4.78 5.89 8.84
C GLU A 80 -3.85 7.07 8.51
N LEU A 81 -4.07 8.24 9.12
CA LEU A 81 -3.20 9.40 8.90
C LEU A 81 -1.75 9.12 9.28
N VAL A 82 -1.50 8.45 10.42
CA VAL A 82 -0.13 8.09 10.81
C VAL A 82 0.51 7.12 9.81
N LEU A 83 -0.22 6.08 9.39
CA LEU A 83 0.28 5.09 8.43
C LEU A 83 0.57 5.70 7.06
N LEU A 84 -0.36 6.51 6.54
CA LEU A 84 -0.21 7.21 5.26
C LEU A 84 0.98 8.19 5.29
N GLY A 85 1.15 8.94 6.38
CA GLY A 85 2.27 9.88 6.54
C GLY A 85 3.62 9.17 6.57
N LEU A 86 3.74 8.12 7.38
CA LEU A 86 4.96 7.30 7.45
C LEU A 86 5.27 6.61 6.11
N SER A 87 4.25 6.12 5.42
CA SER A 87 4.38 5.51 4.09
C SER A 87 4.88 6.52 3.06
N MET A 88 4.27 7.72 2.99
CA MET A 88 4.69 8.77 2.07
C MET A 88 6.16 9.16 2.29
N LEU A 89 6.57 9.40 3.54
CA LEU A 89 7.96 9.72 3.87
C LEU A 89 8.92 8.59 3.47
N THR A 90 8.54 7.34 3.75
CA THR A 90 9.35 6.17 3.39
C THR A 90 9.49 6.02 1.88
N CYS A 91 8.42 6.22 1.10
CA CYS A 91 8.48 6.23 -0.37
C CYS A 91 9.47 7.29 -0.86
N VAL A 92 9.39 8.53 -0.36
CA VAL A 92 10.29 9.62 -0.76
C VAL A 92 11.74 9.31 -0.42
N PHE A 93 12.03 8.86 0.81
CA PHE A 93 13.39 8.48 1.19
C PHE A 93 13.92 7.30 0.39
N THR A 94 13.07 6.31 0.10
CA THR A 94 13.47 5.15 -0.70
C THR A 94 13.77 5.55 -2.13
N MET A 95 12.93 6.39 -2.76
CA MET A 95 13.20 6.94 -4.08
C MET A 95 14.57 7.62 -4.14
N ILE A 96 14.88 8.51 -3.19
CA ILE A 96 16.16 9.21 -3.13
C ILE A 96 17.32 8.20 -3.03
N ARG A 97 17.18 7.16 -2.19
CA ARG A 97 18.20 6.11 -2.02
C ARG A 97 18.37 5.24 -3.26
N LEU A 98 17.30 4.99 -4.02
CA LEU A 98 17.36 4.18 -5.24
C LEU A 98 17.88 4.94 -6.46
N ARG A 99 18.04 6.26 -6.40
CA ARG A 99 18.59 7.06 -7.53
C ARG A 99 19.96 6.60 -7.99
N VAL A 100 20.74 5.95 -7.12
CA VAL A 100 22.08 5.43 -7.43
C VAL A 100 22.07 4.16 -8.30
N LEU A 101 20.93 3.46 -8.41
CA LEU A 101 20.82 2.28 -9.26
C LEU A 101 20.68 2.65 -10.74
N HIS A 102 21.06 1.72 -11.61
CA HIS A 102 20.97 1.89 -13.06
C HIS A 102 19.53 1.65 -13.52
N LEU A 103 19.06 2.48 -14.44
CA LEU A 103 17.82 2.28 -15.16
C LEU A 103 17.96 1.13 -16.16
N SER A 104 17.05 0.16 -16.10
CA SER A 104 16.92 -0.96 -17.03
C SER A 104 15.65 -0.81 -17.88
N ASN A 105 15.58 -1.58 -18.97
CA ASN A 105 14.39 -1.64 -19.80
C ASN A 105 13.29 -2.43 -19.10
N LEU A 106 12.05 -1.97 -19.24
CA LEU A 106 10.87 -2.61 -18.68
C LEU A 106 10.60 -3.94 -19.39
N SER A 107 10.37 -5.01 -18.63
CA SER A 107 9.92 -6.29 -19.18
C SER A 107 8.42 -6.25 -19.50
N GLU A 108 7.93 -7.11 -20.39
CA GLU A 108 6.50 -7.21 -20.69
C GLU A 108 5.67 -7.57 -19.43
N GLU A 109 6.20 -8.42 -18.56
CA GLU A 109 5.57 -8.74 -17.27
C GLU A 109 5.46 -7.49 -16.36
N GLY A 110 6.51 -6.67 -16.32
CA GLY A 110 6.51 -5.39 -15.58
C GLY A 110 5.49 -4.39 -16.12
N ALA A 111 5.36 -4.27 -17.45
CA ALA A 111 4.39 -3.39 -18.08
C ALA A 111 2.93 -3.78 -17.76
N PHE A 112 2.64 -5.08 -17.64
CA PHE A 112 1.32 -5.55 -17.23
C PHE A 112 1.02 -5.19 -15.77
N ASP A 113 1.96 -5.44 -14.87
CA ASP A 113 1.78 -5.14 -13.44
C ASP A 113 1.68 -3.62 -13.20
N ASP A 114 2.36 -2.78 -13.99
CA ASP A 114 2.23 -1.32 -14.01
C ASP A 114 0.81 -0.88 -14.40
N ASN A 115 0.22 -1.49 -15.44
CA ASN A 115 -1.16 -1.19 -15.86
C ASN A 115 -2.18 -1.56 -14.78
N LEU A 116 -2.02 -2.71 -14.13
CA LEU A 116 -2.89 -3.13 -13.01
C LEU A 116 -2.79 -2.16 -11.83
N LEU A 117 -1.58 -1.70 -11.52
CA LEU A 117 -1.34 -0.73 -10.48
C LEU A 117 -2.05 0.60 -10.78
N LEU A 118 -1.99 1.07 -12.03
CA LEU A 118 -2.66 2.31 -12.44
C LEU A 118 -4.19 2.20 -12.38
N VAL A 119 -4.76 1.06 -12.78
CA VAL A 119 -6.20 0.81 -12.63
C VAL A 119 -6.62 0.83 -11.15
N GLY A 120 -5.81 0.24 -10.27
CA GLY A 120 -6.00 0.33 -8.83
C GLY A 120 -5.95 1.77 -8.31
N LEU A 121 -4.99 2.57 -8.78
CA LEU A 121 -4.87 3.98 -8.42
C LEU A 121 -6.10 4.80 -8.82
N VAL A 122 -6.64 4.58 -10.02
CA VAL A 122 -7.87 5.26 -10.45
C VAL A 122 -9.04 4.91 -9.52
N GLY A 123 -9.17 3.65 -9.12
CA GLY A 123 -10.19 3.23 -8.15
C GLY A 123 -10.03 3.87 -6.77
N MET A 124 -8.80 3.99 -6.28
CA MET A 124 -8.47 4.70 -5.02
C MET A 124 -8.88 6.17 -5.11
N ILE A 125 -8.39 6.89 -6.12
CA ILE A 125 -8.68 8.33 -6.30
C ILE A 125 -10.19 8.56 -6.44
N PHE A 126 -10.88 7.69 -7.20
CA PHE A 126 -12.32 7.77 -7.34
C PHE A 126 -13.01 7.71 -5.98
N TYR A 127 -12.68 6.72 -5.15
CA TYR A 127 -13.26 6.60 -3.81
C TYR A 127 -12.96 7.80 -2.92
N ASP A 128 -11.70 8.24 -2.90
CA ASP A 128 -11.27 9.35 -2.06
C ASP A 128 -11.94 10.66 -2.46
N LEU A 129 -12.28 10.86 -3.73
CA LEU A 129 -13.08 12.01 -4.16
C LEU A 129 -14.50 11.99 -3.58
N PHE A 130 -15.16 10.82 -3.54
CA PHE A 130 -16.47 10.66 -2.89
C PHE A 130 -16.40 10.84 -1.38
N LEU A 131 -15.27 10.56 -0.73
CA LEU A 131 -15.07 10.90 0.67
C LEU A 131 -14.80 12.40 0.86
N LEU A 132 -14.00 12.99 -0.01
CA LEU A 132 -13.50 14.35 0.13
C LEU A 132 -14.61 15.41 -0.02
N VAL A 133 -15.46 15.30 -1.04
CA VAL A 133 -16.46 16.33 -1.35
C VAL A 133 -17.43 16.58 -0.18
N PRO A 134 -18.10 15.56 0.39
CA PRO A 134 -18.97 15.76 1.56
C PRO A 134 -18.20 16.22 2.80
N ALA A 135 -16.96 15.74 2.97
CA ALA A 135 -16.14 16.13 4.10
C ALA A 135 -15.82 17.64 4.06
N LEU A 136 -15.44 18.18 2.88
CA LEU A 136 -15.19 19.61 2.68
C LEU A 136 -16.45 20.46 2.95
N GLU A 137 -17.60 20.03 2.44
CA GLU A 137 -18.88 20.72 2.68
C GLU A 137 -19.29 20.70 4.16
N ALA A 138 -18.92 19.65 4.89
CA ALA A 138 -19.19 19.53 6.31
C ALA A 138 -18.20 20.30 7.22
N ILE A 139 -17.07 20.82 6.71
CA ILE A 139 -16.08 21.55 7.54
C ILE A 139 -16.68 22.76 8.29
N PRO A 140 -17.52 23.62 7.67
CA PRO A 140 -18.12 24.78 8.34
C PRO A 140 -18.99 24.42 9.54
N SER A 141 -19.50 23.18 9.61
CA SER A 141 -20.28 22.70 10.77
C SER A 141 -19.46 22.57 12.06
N GLY A 142 -18.13 22.75 12.00
CA GLY A 142 -17.24 22.66 13.16
C GLY A 142 -16.94 21.24 13.63
N LYS A 143 -17.49 20.22 12.98
CA LYS A 143 -17.27 18.80 13.33
C LYS A 143 -15.83 18.39 13.05
N ILE A 144 -15.11 17.94 14.07
CA ILE A 144 -13.72 17.44 13.95
C ILE A 144 -13.62 16.29 12.94
N ALA A 145 -14.63 15.41 12.91
CA ALA A 145 -14.70 14.29 11.97
C ALA A 145 -14.59 14.76 10.51
N ALA A 146 -15.27 15.86 10.12
CA ALA A 146 -15.22 16.38 8.76
C ALA A 146 -13.79 16.77 8.34
N LYS A 147 -13.06 17.45 9.23
CA LYS A 147 -11.65 17.81 9.00
C LYS A 147 -10.76 16.58 8.86
N LEU A 148 -10.97 15.56 9.69
CA LEU A 148 -10.22 14.31 9.64
C LEU A 148 -10.49 13.53 8.35
N PHE A 149 -11.75 13.39 7.93
CA PHE A 149 -12.10 12.73 6.67
C PHE A 149 -11.49 13.45 5.46
N ALA A 150 -11.55 14.79 5.43
CA ALA A 150 -10.94 15.58 4.36
C ALA A 150 -9.41 15.43 4.33
N ALA A 151 -8.76 15.49 5.50
CA ALA A 151 -7.32 15.29 5.62
C ALA A 151 -6.90 13.88 5.18
N LYS A 152 -7.66 12.85 5.59
CA LYS A 152 -7.42 11.46 5.23
C LYS A 152 -7.53 11.24 3.72
N ALA A 153 -8.63 11.70 3.09
CA ALA A 153 -8.82 11.57 1.65
C ALA A 153 -7.71 12.29 0.85
N LEU A 154 -7.35 13.52 1.21
CA LEU A 154 -6.27 14.25 0.55
C LEU A 154 -4.91 13.56 0.70
N MET A 155 -4.62 13.08 1.92
CA MET A 155 -3.35 12.43 2.19
C MET A 155 -3.27 11.05 1.53
N GLU A 156 -4.38 10.34 1.41
CA GLU A 156 -4.47 9.05 0.73
C GLU A 156 -4.26 9.18 -0.78
N ILE A 157 -4.88 10.19 -1.42
CA ILE A 157 -4.60 10.55 -2.82
C ILE A 157 -3.12 10.87 -3.00
N ALA A 158 -2.56 11.77 -2.19
CA ALA A 158 -1.16 12.16 -2.33
C ALA A 158 -0.21 10.97 -2.08
N GLN A 159 -0.47 10.16 -1.07
CA GLN A 159 0.35 9.00 -0.72
C GLN A 159 0.30 7.93 -1.81
N SER A 160 -0.88 7.61 -2.33
CA SER A 160 -1.05 6.61 -3.40
C SER A 160 -0.37 7.06 -4.69
N MET A 161 -0.47 8.33 -5.08
CA MET A 161 0.24 8.88 -6.23
C MET A 161 1.77 8.78 -6.07
N VAL A 162 2.30 9.19 -4.92
CA VAL A 162 3.75 9.10 -4.62
C VAL A 162 4.22 7.64 -4.63
N GLN A 163 3.44 6.72 -4.08
CA GLN A 163 3.77 5.30 -4.06
C GLN A 163 3.74 4.68 -5.46
N VAL A 164 2.75 4.99 -6.29
CA VAL A 164 2.70 4.49 -7.68
C VAL A 164 3.88 5.02 -8.47
N PHE A 165 4.17 6.33 -8.38
CA PHE A 165 5.36 6.89 -9.03
C PHE A 165 6.64 6.19 -8.58
N PHE A 166 6.79 5.96 -7.27
CA PHE A 166 7.91 5.20 -6.72
C PHE A 166 7.99 3.78 -7.29
N ILE A 167 6.88 3.05 -7.37
CA ILE A 167 6.86 1.67 -7.87
C ILE A 167 7.24 1.63 -9.36
N LEU A 168 6.65 2.50 -10.20
CA LEU A 168 6.96 2.58 -11.63
C LEU A 168 8.43 2.92 -11.90
N GLU A 169 9.00 3.82 -11.08
CA GLU A 169 10.42 4.19 -11.18
C GLU A 169 11.33 3.10 -10.61
N GLY A 170 10.92 2.46 -9.51
CA GLY A 170 11.66 1.42 -8.81
C GLY A 170 11.69 0.09 -9.57
N SER A 171 10.61 -0.27 -10.27
CA SER A 171 10.52 -1.49 -11.09
C SER A 171 11.52 -1.49 -12.25
N ARG A 172 11.93 -0.30 -12.69
CA ARG A 172 12.92 -0.07 -13.75
C ARG A 172 14.35 0.07 -13.23
N ARG A 173 14.60 -0.10 -11.94
CA ARG A 173 15.93 0.09 -11.34
C ARG A 173 16.54 -1.26 -10.97
N CYS A 174 17.77 -1.50 -11.42
CA CYS A 174 18.51 -2.74 -11.15
C CYS A 174 19.93 -2.44 -10.61
N ALA A 175 20.47 -3.39 -9.84
CA ALA A 175 21.83 -3.29 -9.33
C ALA A 175 22.85 -3.37 -10.48
N GLY A 176 23.38 -2.22 -10.91
CA GLY A 176 24.34 -2.14 -12.01
C GLY A 176 25.80 -2.47 -11.65
N SER A 177 26.11 -2.77 -10.39
CA SER A 177 27.47 -3.07 -9.91
C SER A 177 27.44 -4.10 -8.77
N VAL A 178 28.48 -4.93 -8.66
CA VAL A 178 28.67 -5.91 -7.57
C VAL A 178 28.62 -5.23 -6.20
N ALA A 179 29.12 -3.99 -6.09
CA ALA A 179 29.02 -3.20 -4.86
C ALA A 179 27.56 -2.85 -4.50
N HIS A 180 26.68 -2.62 -5.49
CA HIS A 180 25.25 -2.38 -5.26
C HIS A 180 24.50 -3.66 -4.90
N VAL A 181 24.86 -4.79 -5.50
CA VAL A 181 24.33 -6.12 -5.12
C VAL A 181 24.68 -6.45 -3.67
N HIS A 182 25.87 -6.06 -3.21
CA HIS A 182 26.30 -6.27 -1.83
C HIS A 182 25.70 -5.24 -0.85
N ASN A 183 25.64 -3.96 -1.23
CA ASN A 183 25.19 -2.87 -0.36
C ASN A 183 23.66 -2.73 -0.28
N LYS A 184 22.93 -3.20 -1.31
CA LYS A 184 21.46 -3.23 -1.38
C LYS A 184 20.82 -1.92 -0.89
N PRO A 185 21.16 -0.78 -1.54
CA PRO A 185 20.70 0.53 -1.09
C PRO A 185 19.17 0.58 -1.03
N GLY A 186 18.63 1.02 0.11
CA GLY A 186 17.18 1.14 0.30
C GLY A 186 16.46 -0.12 0.77
N ARG A 187 17.11 -1.30 0.85
CA ARG A 187 16.46 -2.57 1.22
C ARG A 187 15.72 -2.52 2.56
N THR A 188 16.33 -1.93 3.57
CA THR A 188 15.69 -1.74 4.89
C THR A 188 14.42 -0.89 4.82
N LEU A 189 14.41 0.16 3.98
CA LEU A 189 13.25 1.03 3.81
C LEU A 189 12.15 0.33 3.01
N ILE A 190 12.50 -0.44 1.98
CA ILE A 190 11.53 -1.25 1.22
C ILE A 190 10.90 -2.31 2.12
N THR A 191 11.68 -3.00 2.96
CA THR A 191 11.15 -3.94 3.95
C THR A 191 10.18 -3.27 4.93
N PHE A 192 10.51 -2.07 5.42
CA PHE A 192 9.61 -1.31 6.27
C PHE A 192 8.32 -0.91 5.51
N LEU A 193 8.45 -0.46 4.26
CA LEU A 193 7.32 -0.05 3.42
C LEU A 193 6.38 -1.22 3.06
N LEU A 194 6.91 -2.44 2.90
CA LEU A 194 6.12 -3.66 2.71
C LEU A 194 5.23 -3.92 3.93
N ILE A 195 5.77 -3.78 5.14
CA ILE A 195 5.01 -4.00 6.38
C ILE A 195 3.99 -2.87 6.59
N LEU A 196 4.35 -1.62 6.26
CA LEU A 196 3.42 -0.49 6.24
C LEU A 196 2.23 -0.72 5.28
N ASN A 197 2.50 -1.19 4.07
CA ASN A 197 1.45 -1.52 3.10
C ASN A 197 0.56 -2.65 3.59
N LEU A 198 1.14 -3.68 4.23
CA LEU A 198 0.38 -4.73 4.87
C LEU A 198 -0.52 -4.17 5.99
N ALA A 199 -0.01 -3.27 6.84
CA ALA A 199 -0.78 -2.63 7.90
C ALA A 199 -1.99 -1.85 7.33
N MET A 200 -1.76 -1.01 6.31
CA MET A 200 -2.82 -0.26 5.62
C MET A 200 -3.83 -1.20 4.93
N TRP A 201 -3.37 -2.30 4.34
CA TRP A 201 -4.25 -3.30 3.74
C TRP A 201 -5.15 -3.97 4.78
N PHE A 202 -4.63 -4.31 5.96
CA PHE A 202 -5.41 -4.84 7.07
C PHE A 202 -6.49 -3.85 7.51
N VAL A 203 -6.13 -2.61 7.81
CA VAL A 203 -7.08 -1.58 8.25
C VAL A 203 -8.17 -1.34 7.19
N ASN A 204 -7.78 -1.22 5.92
CA ASN A 204 -8.74 -1.07 4.81
C ASN A 204 -9.63 -2.30 4.62
N THR A 205 -9.16 -3.50 4.91
CA THR A 205 -9.98 -4.71 4.76
C THR A 205 -11.04 -4.82 5.87
N PHE A 206 -10.68 -4.49 7.11
CA PHE A 206 -11.51 -4.77 8.28
C PHE A 206 -12.33 -3.57 8.78
N GLU A 207 -11.81 -2.35 8.70
CA GLU A 207 -12.40 -1.17 9.37
C GLU A 207 -13.16 -0.24 8.42
N VAL A 208 -12.65 -0.02 7.19
CA VAL A 208 -13.11 1.04 6.27
C VAL A 208 -14.63 1.03 6.06
N LYS A 209 -15.22 -0.15 5.85
CA LYS A 209 -16.67 -0.29 5.58
C LYS A 209 -17.52 0.21 6.75
N ARG A 210 -17.01 0.09 7.99
CA ARG A 210 -17.71 0.53 9.20
C ARG A 210 -17.41 1.99 9.53
N ALA A 211 -16.15 2.38 9.38
CA ALA A 211 -15.68 3.72 9.70
C ALA A 211 -16.24 4.77 8.74
N ASP A 212 -16.23 4.47 7.43
CA ASP A 212 -16.67 5.40 6.39
C ASP A 212 -18.20 5.37 6.18
N ASN A 213 -18.91 4.43 6.81
CA ASN A 213 -20.37 4.47 6.94
C ASN A 213 -20.82 5.47 8.03
N HIS A 214 -20.30 6.69 7.93
CA HIS A 214 -20.55 7.83 8.80
C HIS A 214 -21.65 8.73 8.21
N SER A 215 -22.33 9.50 9.06
CA SER A 215 -23.48 10.31 8.63
C SER A 215 -23.10 11.40 7.63
N ILE A 216 -21.87 11.95 7.69
CA ILE A 216 -21.39 12.95 6.72
C ILE A 216 -21.56 12.48 5.26
N HIS A 217 -21.28 11.21 4.96
CA HIS A 217 -21.39 10.67 3.60
C HIS A 217 -22.82 10.19 3.27
N ILE A 218 -23.50 9.59 4.25
CA ILE A 218 -24.87 9.06 4.07
C ILE A 218 -25.88 10.20 3.87
N ASP A 219 -25.75 11.27 4.64
CA ASP A 219 -26.66 12.42 4.59
C ASP A 219 -26.48 13.18 3.27
N TYR A 220 -25.26 13.18 2.72
CA TYR A 220 -24.94 13.84 1.45
C TYR A 220 -25.42 13.05 0.22
N TYR A 221 -25.09 11.75 0.14
CA TYR A 221 -25.37 10.94 -1.05
C TYR A 221 -26.68 10.16 -1.00
N THR A 222 -27.32 10.06 0.17
CA THR A 222 -28.30 9.04 0.55
C THR A 222 -27.69 7.68 0.85
N GLY A 223 -28.35 6.92 1.73
CA GLY A 223 -27.87 5.60 2.17
C GLY A 223 -27.78 4.55 1.05
N MET A 224 -28.55 4.67 -0.04
CA MET A 224 -28.48 3.72 -1.16
C MET A 224 -27.29 4.02 -2.07
N ALA A 225 -27.12 5.27 -2.49
CA ALA A 225 -26.00 5.65 -3.34
C ALA A 225 -24.66 5.42 -2.62
N TRP A 226 -24.56 5.76 -1.33
CA TRP A 226 -23.36 5.49 -0.54
C TRP A 226 -23.01 4.00 -0.49
N LYS A 227 -24.01 3.12 -0.35
CA LYS A 227 -23.79 1.67 -0.43
C LYS A 227 -23.25 1.27 -1.80
N ILE A 228 -23.80 1.77 -2.91
CA ILE A 228 -23.32 1.44 -4.25
C ILE A 228 -21.86 1.89 -4.43
N ILE A 229 -21.55 3.13 -4.08
CA ILE A 229 -20.20 3.70 -4.16
C ILE A 229 -19.21 2.84 -3.38
N THR A 230 -19.52 2.53 -2.11
CA THR A 230 -18.64 1.71 -1.26
C THR A 230 -18.49 0.27 -1.77
N HIS A 231 -19.55 -0.38 -2.25
CA HIS A 231 -19.45 -1.77 -2.71
C HIS A 231 -18.64 -1.91 -4.00
N ILE A 232 -18.63 -0.89 -4.86
CA ILE A 232 -17.78 -0.87 -6.06
C ILE A 232 -16.33 -0.51 -5.70
N SER A 233 -16.13 0.45 -4.80
CA SER A 233 -14.82 1.05 -4.54
C SER A 233 -13.95 0.23 -3.59
N LEU A 234 -14.53 -0.34 -2.53
CA LEU A 234 -13.73 -1.04 -1.51
C LEU A 234 -12.93 -2.24 -2.06
N PRO A 235 -13.47 -3.08 -2.97
CA PRO A 235 -12.67 -4.11 -3.61
C PRO A 235 -11.48 -3.56 -4.40
N MET A 236 -11.63 -2.40 -5.05
CA MET A 236 -10.56 -1.75 -5.79
C MET A 236 -9.46 -1.23 -4.86
N ILE A 237 -9.81 -0.69 -3.70
CA ILE A 237 -8.86 -0.23 -2.68
C ILE A 237 -8.04 -1.42 -2.15
N VAL A 238 -8.73 -2.50 -1.77
CA VAL A 238 -8.08 -3.72 -1.29
C VAL A 238 -7.17 -4.30 -2.37
N PHE A 239 -7.61 -4.30 -3.63
CA PHE A 239 -6.81 -4.72 -4.77
C PHE A 239 -5.56 -3.85 -4.96
N PHE A 240 -5.69 -2.53 -4.94
CA PHE A 240 -4.56 -1.61 -5.05
C PHE A 240 -3.50 -1.84 -3.97
N ARG A 241 -3.93 -1.93 -2.70
CA ARG A 241 -3.01 -2.17 -1.56
C ARG A 241 -2.33 -3.54 -1.66
N PHE A 242 -3.06 -4.57 -2.08
CA PHE A 242 -2.49 -5.90 -2.31
C PHE A 242 -1.48 -5.91 -3.45
N HIS A 243 -1.88 -5.41 -4.64
CA HIS A 243 -1.05 -5.43 -5.83
C HIS A 243 0.20 -4.55 -5.67
N SER A 244 0.07 -3.38 -5.05
CA SER A 244 1.23 -2.54 -4.73
C SER A 244 2.22 -3.23 -3.79
N THR A 245 1.76 -4.08 -2.86
CA THR A 245 2.65 -4.91 -2.02
C THR A 245 3.40 -5.94 -2.85
N VAL A 246 2.74 -6.56 -3.83
CA VAL A 246 3.40 -7.49 -4.78
C VAL A 246 4.49 -6.76 -5.56
N CYS A 247 4.19 -5.62 -6.19
CA CYS A 247 5.19 -4.86 -6.94
C CYS A 247 6.36 -4.40 -6.06
N LEU A 248 6.10 -3.99 -4.81
CA LEU A 248 7.15 -3.63 -3.85
C LEU A 248 8.05 -4.83 -3.49
N SER A 249 7.49 -6.04 -3.44
CA SER A 249 8.24 -7.26 -3.15
C SER A 249 9.15 -7.64 -4.31
N ASP A 250 8.71 -7.39 -5.55
CA ASP A 250 9.54 -7.58 -6.75
C ASP A 250 10.71 -6.57 -6.75
N ILE A 251 10.46 -5.30 -6.42
CA ILE A 251 11.52 -4.28 -6.28
C ILE A 251 12.52 -4.67 -5.17
N TRP A 252 12.06 -5.27 -4.08
CA TRP A 252 12.95 -5.74 -3.00
C TRP A 252 13.85 -6.92 -3.42
N ALA A 253 13.36 -7.75 -4.35
CA ALA A 253 14.06 -8.92 -4.85
C ALA A 253 15.12 -8.59 -5.92
N ASN A 254 14.91 -7.50 -6.67
CA ASN A 254 15.82 -6.98 -7.71
C ASN A 254 17.11 -6.35 -7.15
#